data_AF-A0A6M3JKW0-F1
#
_entry.id   AF-A0A6M3JKW0-F1
#
_cell.length_a   1.000
_cell.length_b   1.000
_cell.length_c   1.000
_cell.angle_alpha   90.00
_cell.angle_beta   90.00
_cell.angle_gamma   90.00
#
_symmetry.space_group_name_H-M   'P 1'
#
loop_
_entity.id
_entity.type
_entity.pdbx_description
1 polymer ?
#
loop_
_entity_poly.entity_id
_entity_poly.type
_entity_poly.pdbx_seq_one_letter_code
_entity_poly.pdbx_strand_id
1 'polypeptide(L)' 'MSENNLTNCDTIRLTSATAEGLERALGQDFYRYELPDRMAWVVWQLKEVDDRPEFFPCGKWATIQELERQLEKAAEYWKG' A
#
# COMPACT_ATOMS: atom_id res chain seq x y z
N MET A 1 6.01 -32.28 2.03
CA MET A 1 5.13 -31.25 2.65
C MET A 1 4.94 -30.21 1.56
N SER A 2 3.76 -30.14 0.96
CA SER A 2 3.53 -29.27 -0.19
C SER A 2 3.65 -27.83 0.26
N GLU A 3 4.57 -27.09 -0.37
CA GLU A 3 4.58 -25.64 -0.37
C GLU A 3 3.27 -25.19 -1.02
N ASN A 4 2.25 -24.97 -0.18
CA ASN A 4 1.02 -24.34 -0.62
C ASN A 4 1.40 -22.96 -1.11
N ASN A 5 1.36 -22.80 -2.44
CA ASN A 5 1.19 -21.54 -3.15
C ASN A 5 -0.10 -20.83 -2.69
N LEU A 6 -0.14 -20.43 -1.42
CA LEU A 6 -1.07 -19.43 -0.93
C LEU A 6 -0.62 -18.12 -1.57
N THR A 7 -1.17 -17.87 -2.75
CA THR A 7 -1.29 -16.53 -3.29
C THR A 7 -2.00 -15.73 -2.20
N ASN A 8 -1.23 -15.02 -1.38
CA ASN A 8 -1.67 -14.44 -0.13
C ASN A 8 -2.54 -13.22 -0.43
N CYS A 9 -3.78 -13.45 -0.87
CA CYS A 9 -4.79 -12.45 -1.18
C CYS A 9 -5.17 -11.58 0.04
N ASP A 10 -4.67 -11.93 1.21
CA ASP A 10 -4.80 -11.21 2.47
C ASP A 10 -3.77 -10.07 2.62
N THR A 11 -2.91 -9.86 1.62
CA THR A 11 -1.86 -8.84 1.68
C THR A 11 -1.73 -8.03 0.39
N ILE A 12 -1.54 -6.74 0.57
CA ILE A 12 -1.17 -5.76 -0.45
C ILE A 12 0.35 -5.77 -0.59
N ARG A 13 0.85 -5.96 -1.82
CA ARG A 13 2.29 -6.00 -2.08
C ARG A 13 2.80 -4.62 -2.51
N LEU A 14 3.68 -4.04 -1.69
CA LEU A 14 4.36 -2.80 -2.01
C LEU A 14 5.67 -3.05 -2.76
N THR A 15 6.08 -2.09 -3.58
CA THR A 15 7.47 -2.03 -4.06
C THR A 15 8.37 -1.48 -2.94
N SER A 16 9.66 -1.79 -2.94
CA SER A 16 10.61 -1.24 -1.96
C SER A 16 10.60 0.29 -1.97
N ALA A 17 10.58 0.90 -3.16
CA ALA A 17 10.52 2.35 -3.30
C ALA A 17 9.23 2.95 -2.71
N THR A 18 8.08 2.27 -2.88
CA THR A 18 6.82 2.70 -2.27
C THR A 18 6.89 2.60 -0.74
N ALA A 19 7.39 1.49 -0.20
CA ALA A 19 7.52 1.30 1.25
C ALA A 19 8.43 2.37 1.88
N GLU A 20 9.60 2.62 1.30
CA GLU A 20 10.53 3.67 1.73
C GLU A 20 9.92 5.08 1.64
N GLY A 21 9.17 5.37 0.57
CA GLY A 21 8.47 6.65 0.41
C GLY A 21 7.41 6.87 1.49
N LEU A 22 6.63 5.84 1.81
CA LEU A 22 5.62 5.88 2.86
C LEU A 22 6.25 6.02 4.25
N GLU A 23 7.35 5.31 4.52
CA GLU A 23 8.08 5.39 5.79
C GLU A 23 8.58 6.81 6.03
N ARG A 24 9.17 7.44 5.00
CA ARG A 24 9.66 8.82 5.09
C ARG A 24 8.52 9.84 5.22
N ALA A 25 7.38 9.60 4.57
CA ALA A 25 6.23 10.50 4.62
C ALA A 25 5.48 10.44 5.96
N LEU A 26 5.37 9.25 6.56
CA LEU A 26 4.51 8.98 7.71
C LEU A 26 5.28 8.67 9.01
N GLY A 27 6.59 8.42 8.94
CA GLY A 27 7.43 8.08 10.09
C GLY A 27 7.10 6.71 10.69
N GLN A 28 6.69 5.75 9.86
CA GLN A 28 6.23 4.43 10.27
C GLN A 28 6.85 3.33 9.41
N ASP A 29 7.18 2.19 10.01
CA ASP A 29 7.80 1.08 9.28
C ASP A 29 6.80 0.42 8.31
N PHE A 30 7.14 0.32 7.03
CA PHE A 30 6.35 -0.41 6.04
C PHE A 30 7.08 -1.64 5.52
N TYR A 31 6.36 -2.75 5.41
CA TYR A 31 6.87 -4.00 4.87
C TYR A 31 6.45 -4.20 3.42
N ARG A 32 7.11 -5.16 2.77
CA ARG A 32 6.79 -5.54 1.38
C ARG A 32 5.37 -6.07 1.21
N TYR A 33 4.77 -6.60 2.27
CA TYR A 33 3.42 -7.14 2.30
C TYR A 33 2.70 -6.52 3.49
N GLU A 34 1.60 -5.82 3.22
CA GLU A 34 0.79 -5.11 4.22
C GLU A 34 -0.65 -5.58 4.20
N LEU A 35 -1.32 -5.54 5.34
CA LEU A 35 -2.73 -5.92 5.43
C LEU A 35 -3.63 -4.86 4.77
N PRO A 36 -4.75 -5.24 4.13
CA PRO A 36 -5.67 -4.29 3.49
C PRO A 36 -6.21 -3.21 4.41
N ASP A 37 -6.52 -3.54 5.67
CA ASP A 37 -6.98 -2.58 6.68
C ASP A 37 -5.91 -1.53 7.02
N ARG A 38 -4.66 -1.97 7.20
CA ARG A 38 -3.52 -1.09 7.38
C ARG A 38 -3.32 -0.19 6.17
N MET A 39 -3.45 -0.72 4.97
CA MET A 39 -3.32 0.06 3.73
C MET A 39 -4.46 1.07 3.54
N ALA A 40 -5.69 0.74 3.94
CA ALA A 40 -6.79 1.71 3.94
C ALA A 40 -6.53 2.87 4.90
N TRP A 41 -5.96 2.59 6.07
CA TRP A 41 -5.54 3.63 7.01
C TRP A 41 -4.40 4.50 6.47
N VAL A 42 -3.41 3.90 5.78
CA VAL A 42 -2.34 4.64 5.09
C VAL A 42 -2.91 5.61 4.05
N VAL A 43 -3.85 5.14 3.21
CA VAL A 43 -4.52 5.99 2.22
C VAL A 43 -5.18 7.20 2.88
N TRP A 44 -5.82 7.01 4.04
CA TRP A 44 -6.39 8.10 4.81
C TRP A 44 -5.33 9.07 5.33
N GLN A 45 -4.23 8.59 5.92
CA GLN A 45 -3.14 9.45 6.39
C GLN A 45 -2.48 10.23 5.25
N LEU A 46 -2.29 9.62 4.09
CA LEU A 46 -1.72 10.28 2.92
C LEU A 46 -2.59 11.44 2.44
N LYS A 47 -3.90 11.44 2.66
CA LYS A 47 -4.75 12.59 2.29
C LYS A 47 -4.41 13.84 3.10
N GLU A 48 -3.89 13.68 4.32
CA GLU A 48 -3.55 14.76 5.26
C GLU A 48 -2.11 15.27 5.16
N VAL A 49 -1.16 14.53 4.56
CA VAL A 49 0.23 14.98 4.40
C VAL A 49 0.44 15.87 3.19
N ASP A 50 1.42 16.76 3.21
CA ASP A 50 1.77 17.58 2.04
C ASP A 50 2.23 16.70 0.86
N ASP A 51 1.89 17.12 -0.37
CA ASP A 51 2.44 16.51 -1.58
C ASP A 51 3.87 17.01 -1.80
N ARG A 52 4.84 16.25 -1.28
CA ARG A 52 6.27 16.56 -1.40
C ARG A 52 6.93 15.66 -2.44
N PRO A 53 7.56 16.22 -3.49
CA PRO A 53 8.24 15.43 -4.52
C PRO A 53 9.35 14.52 -3.97
N GLU A 54 9.94 14.86 -2.82
CA GLU A 54 10.96 14.01 -2.18
C GLU A 54 10.41 12.66 -1.68
N PHE A 55 9.11 12.60 -1.38
CA PHE A 55 8.42 11.40 -0.90
C PHE A 55 7.54 10.77 -1.98
N PHE A 56 6.99 11.61 -2.87
CA PHE A 56 6.11 11.20 -3.96
C PHE A 56 6.65 11.71 -5.30
N PRO A 57 7.64 11.03 -5.92
CA PRO A 57 8.25 11.47 -7.17
C PRO A 57 7.25 11.63 -8.33
N CYS A 58 6.16 10.87 -8.29
CA CYS A 58 5.07 10.93 -9.27
C CYS A 58 3.82 11.69 -8.76
N GLY A 59 3.94 12.38 -7.61
CA GLY A 59 2.84 13.05 -6.92
C GLY A 59 2.06 12.12 -5.98
N LYS A 60 1.67 12.66 -4.82
CA LYS A 60 0.98 11.92 -3.74
C LYS A 60 -0.32 11.27 -4.21
N TRP A 61 -1.06 11.95 -5.07
CA TRP A 61 -2.34 11.44 -5.59
C TRP A 61 -2.16 10.21 -6.48
N ALA A 62 -1.07 10.13 -7.26
CA ALA A 62 -0.77 8.93 -8.03
C ALA A 62 -0.47 7.74 -7.11
N THR A 63 0.24 7.97 -6.01
CA THR A 63 0.46 6.95 -4.97
C THR A 63 -0.85 6.50 -4.33
N ILE A 64 -1.72 7.44 -3.93
CA ILE A 64 -3.03 7.12 -3.34
C ILE A 64 -3.88 6.28 -4.31
N GLN A 65 -3.97 6.68 -5.58
CA GLN A 65 -4.75 5.96 -6.59
C GLN A 65 -4.24 4.53 -6.79
N GLU A 66 -2.93 4.31 -6.82
CA GLU A 66 -2.37 2.96 -6.94
C GLU A 66 -2.68 2.11 -5.70
N LEU A 67 -2.63 2.70 -4.50
CA LEU A 67 -3.01 1.98 -3.27
C LEU A 67 -4.51 1.65 -3.25
N GLU A 68 -5.38 2.58 -3.63
CA GLU A 68 -6.82 2.37 -3.74
C GLU A 68 -7.13 1.25 -4.77
N ARG A 69 -6.46 1.24 -5.93
CA ARG A 69 -6.58 0.16 -6.93
C ARG A 69 -6.17 -1.21 -6.38
N GLN A 70 -5.12 -1.26 -5.54
CA GLN A 70 -4.69 -2.51 -4.92
C GLN A 70 -5.69 -2.99 -3.86
N LEU A 71 -6.29 -2.09 -3.09
CA LEU A 71 -7.36 -2.38 -2.12
C LEU A 71 -8.62 -2.90 -2.81
N GLU A 72 -9.04 -2.28 -3.91
CA GLU A 72 -10.16 -2.75 -4.72
C GLU A 72 -9.92 -4.17 -5.22
N LYS A 73 -8.73 -4.45 -5.76
CA LYS A 73 -8.35 -5.79 -6.21
C LYS A 73 -8.39 -6.80 -5.06
N ALA A 74 -7.91 -6.44 -3.87
CA ALA A 74 -8.00 -7.30 -2.69
C ALA A 74 -9.47 -7.57 -2.32
N ALA A 75 -10.33 -6.56 -2.33
CA ALA A 75 -11.75 -6.71 -2.02
C ALA A 75 -12.50 -7.59 -3.04
N GLU A 76 -12.13 -7.56 -4.32
CA GLU A 76 -12.70 -8.45 -5.34
C GLU A 76 -12.41 -9.92 -5.04
N TYR A 77 -11.19 -10.26 -4.60
CA TYR A 77 -10.84 -11.63 -4.20
C TYR A 77 -11.64 -12.12 -2.99
N TRP A 78 -12.07 -11.23 -2.10
CA TRP A 78 -12.87 -11.58 -0.92
C TRP A 78 -14.36 -11.76 -1.23
N LYS A 79 -14.83 -11.27 -2.38
CA LYS A 79 -16.24 -11.39 -2.82
C LYS A 79 -16.52 -12.67 -3.61
N GLY A 80 -15.48 -13.36 -4.09
CA GLY A 80 -15.58 -14.63 -4.84
C GLY A 80 -15.24 -15.84 -3.99
#